data_AF-A0A0F9IVX1-F1
#
_entry.id   AF-A0A0F9IVX1-F1
#
_cell.length_a   1.000
_cell.length_b   1.000
_cell.length_c   1.000
_cell.angle_alpha   90.00
_cell.angle_beta   90.00
_cell.angle_gamma   90.00
#
_symmetry.space_group_name_H-M   'P 1'
#
loop_
_entity.id
_entity.type
_entity.pdbx_description
1 polymer ?
#
loop_
_entity_poly.entity_id
_entity_poly.type
_entity_poly.pdbx_seq_one_letter_code
_entity_poly.pdbx_strand_id
1 'polypeptide(L)'
;MQRFVASKESIGLLMLALMPTVFLFSRALADITIVILGALFLYKCYLYKDWQWASTGWFVMSMIITAYISFIVPIGAEFSLSAFTGGLSYYRWPLFAAAMCFWILTTEKRFFAFELGVFVLLIFIVVDTVIQYFTGSDMFGYKPIGVRLTGPFNKLIPGTFSLRIIFIAVSFIYFSQYITNERVRVISVISALFIGLIFIFLTGERGAFLSMFLGSIIIVISLFIVLKRQRKFLLLFTLIFFILSSFFAFSQQKIINRTFIS
;
A
#
# COMPACT_ATOMS: atom_id res chain seq x y z
N MET A 1 -33.56 -20.68 -0.59
CA MET A 1 -33.01 -19.31 -0.76
C MET A 1 -31.99 -18.92 0.32
N GLN A 2 -32.23 -19.13 1.62
CA GLN A 2 -31.28 -18.77 2.69
C GLN A 2 -29.92 -19.50 2.62
N ARG A 3 -29.87 -20.80 2.26
CA ARG A 3 -28.59 -21.53 2.07
C ARG A 3 -27.75 -21.03 0.88
N PHE A 4 -28.39 -20.48 -0.15
CA PHE A 4 -27.70 -19.95 -1.33
C PHE A 4 -27.09 -18.57 -1.05
N VAL A 5 -27.76 -17.74 -0.25
CA VAL A 5 -27.26 -16.44 0.23
C VAL A 5 -26.09 -16.64 1.19
N ALA A 6 -26.16 -17.61 2.09
CA ALA A 6 -25.06 -17.95 3.01
C ALA A 6 -23.78 -18.35 2.26
N SER A 7 -23.87 -19.14 1.17
CA SER A 7 -22.69 -19.51 0.37
C SER A 7 -22.00 -18.32 -0.30
N LYS A 8 -22.76 -17.30 -0.72
CA LYS A 8 -22.21 -16.07 -1.34
C LYS A 8 -21.43 -15.23 -0.33
N GLU A 9 -21.84 -15.21 0.94
CA GLU A 9 -21.10 -14.52 2.00
C GLU A 9 -19.80 -15.24 2.38
N SER A 10 -19.83 -16.57 2.41
CA SER A 10 -18.65 -17.40 2.66
C SER A 10 -17.59 -17.24 1.56
N ILE A 11 -18.00 -17.14 0.30
CA ILE A 11 -17.09 -16.87 -0.83
C ILE A 11 -16.50 -15.47 -0.73
N GLY A 12 -17.29 -14.46 -0.37
CA GLY A 12 -16.82 -13.10 -0.13
C GLY A 12 -15.75 -13.03 0.96
N LEU A 13 -15.93 -13.77 2.06
CA LEU A 13 -14.96 -13.89 3.17
C LEU A 13 -13.70 -14.68 2.78
N LEU A 14 -13.84 -15.78 2.03
CA LEU A 14 -12.71 -16.55 1.53
C LEU A 14 -11.85 -15.71 0.57
N MET A 15 -12.50 -14.96 -0.33
CA MET A 15 -11.82 -14.04 -1.25
C MET A 15 -11.17 -12.87 -0.51
N LEU A 16 -11.76 -12.39 0.58
CA LEU A 16 -11.20 -11.36 1.45
C LEU A 16 -9.86 -11.79 2.08
N ALA A 17 -9.79 -13.04 2.55
CA ALA A 17 -8.60 -13.58 3.20
C ALA A 17 -7.50 -13.95 2.19
N LEU A 18 -7.89 -14.41 0.99
CA LEU A 18 -6.95 -14.76 -0.08
C LEU A 18 -6.50 -13.56 -0.92
N MET A 19 -7.21 -12.43 -0.89
CA MET A 19 -6.87 -11.27 -1.70
C MET A 19 -5.46 -10.75 -1.42
N PRO A 20 -5.08 -10.45 -0.17
CA PRO A 20 -3.76 -9.90 0.11
C PRO A 20 -2.64 -10.83 -0.39
N THR A 21 -2.82 -12.14 -0.33
CA THR A 21 -1.83 -13.13 -0.79
C THR A 21 -1.78 -13.24 -2.31
N VAL A 22 -2.93 -13.23 -2.99
CA VAL A 22 -3.01 -13.25 -4.46
C VAL A 22 -2.34 -12.03 -5.07
N PHE A 23 -2.54 -10.85 -4.47
CA PHE A 23 -1.88 -9.61 -4.87
C PHE A 23 -0.35 -9.66 -4.68
N LEU A 24 0.14 -10.51 -3.78
CA LEU A 24 1.56 -10.70 -3.49
C LEU A 24 2.26 -11.55 -4.56
N PHE A 25 1.72 -12.74 -4.80
CA PHE A 25 2.46 -13.78 -5.54
C PHE A 25 2.31 -13.67 -7.05
N SER A 26 1.19 -13.12 -7.56
CA SER A 26 0.98 -13.04 -9.00
C SER A 26 0.17 -11.81 -9.42
N ARG A 27 0.83 -10.92 -10.16
CA ARG A 27 0.17 -9.77 -10.81
C ARG A 27 -0.98 -10.20 -11.74
N ALA A 28 -0.81 -11.31 -12.46
CA ALA A 28 -1.84 -11.81 -13.37
C ALA A 28 -3.07 -12.30 -12.60
N LEU A 29 -2.88 -13.06 -11.51
CA LEU A 29 -3.99 -13.53 -10.69
C LEU A 29 -4.70 -12.38 -9.98
N ALA A 30 -3.94 -11.37 -9.53
CA ALA A 30 -4.50 -10.15 -8.94
C ALA A 30 -5.39 -9.40 -9.95
N ASP A 31 -4.91 -9.20 -11.18
CA ASP A 31 -5.66 -8.53 -12.24
C ASP A 31 -6.95 -9.29 -12.61
N ILE A 32 -6.89 -10.62 -12.71
CA ILE A 32 -8.07 -11.45 -12.95
C ILE A 32 -9.08 -11.31 -11.80
N THR A 33 -8.60 -11.36 -10.56
CA THR A 33 -9.45 -11.24 -9.36
C THR A 33 -10.17 -9.88 -9.32
N ILE A 34 -9.45 -8.80 -9.64
CA ILE A 34 -9.99 -7.45 -9.73
C ILE A 34 -11.14 -7.39 -10.75
N VAL A 35 -10.92 -7.91 -11.95
CA VAL A 35 -11.91 -7.86 -13.04
C VAL A 35 -13.14 -8.70 -12.70
N ILE A 36 -12.95 -9.91 -12.17
CA ILE A 36 -14.05 -10.79 -11.75
C ILE A 36 -14.90 -10.11 -10.68
N LEU A 37 -14.28 -9.51 -9.68
CA LEU A 37 -15.02 -8.86 -8.59
C LEU A 37 -15.73 -7.60 -9.04
N GLY A 38 -15.12 -6.80 -9.90
CA GLY A 38 -15.78 -5.66 -10.53
C GLY A 38 -17.03 -6.10 -11.32
N ALA A 39 -16.92 -7.17 -12.11
CA ALA A 39 -18.03 -7.71 -12.89
C ALA A 39 -19.15 -8.27 -11.99
N LEU A 40 -18.81 -9.05 -10.96
CA LEU A 40 -19.79 -9.57 -10.00
C LEU A 40 -20.48 -8.45 -9.21
N PHE A 41 -19.75 -7.39 -8.87
CA PHE A 41 -20.30 -6.22 -8.21
C PHE A 41 -21.32 -5.49 -9.10
N LEU A 42 -20.97 -5.22 -10.37
CA LEU A 42 -21.91 -4.63 -11.32
C LEU A 42 -23.15 -5.49 -11.52
N TYR A 43 -22.98 -6.81 -11.63
CA TYR A 43 -24.10 -7.74 -11.74
C TYR A 43 -25.02 -7.67 -10.52
N LYS A 44 -24.47 -7.60 -9.32
CA LYS A 44 -25.24 -7.36 -8.09
C LYS A 44 -25.98 -6.01 -8.14
N CYS A 45 -25.29 -4.92 -8.48
CA CYS A 45 -25.91 -3.59 -8.55
C CYS A 45 -27.05 -3.53 -9.57
N TYR A 46 -26.91 -4.23 -10.70
CA TYR A 46 -27.97 -4.39 -11.69
C TYR A 46 -29.20 -5.12 -11.10
N LEU A 47 -29.00 -6.24 -10.40
CA LEU A 47 -30.09 -7.02 -9.80
C LEU A 47 -30.84 -6.26 -8.69
N TYR A 48 -30.10 -5.57 -7.81
CA TYR A 48 -30.67 -4.89 -6.65
C TYR A 48 -30.97 -3.40 -6.90
N LYS A 49 -30.71 -2.89 -8.11
CA LYS A 49 -30.83 -1.48 -8.51
C LYS A 49 -30.10 -0.51 -7.59
N ASP A 50 -29.01 -0.98 -6.98
CA ASP A 50 -28.21 -0.20 -6.03
C ASP A 50 -27.07 0.52 -6.77
N TRP A 51 -27.37 1.75 -7.22
CA TRP A 51 -26.47 2.61 -7.98
C TRP A 51 -26.05 3.88 -7.22
N GLN A 52 -26.42 4.01 -5.95
CA GLN A 52 -26.13 5.22 -5.14
C GLN A 52 -24.62 5.45 -4.99
N TRP A 53 -23.84 4.38 -5.00
CA TRP A 53 -22.38 4.45 -4.95
C TRP A 53 -21.76 5.15 -6.17
N ALA A 54 -22.39 5.09 -7.35
CA ALA A 54 -21.85 5.65 -8.58
C ALA A 54 -21.86 7.19 -8.57
N SER A 55 -22.73 7.80 -7.77
CA SER A 55 -22.78 9.26 -7.57
C SER A 55 -21.85 9.76 -6.45
N THR A 56 -21.07 8.89 -5.80
CA THR A 56 -20.17 9.33 -4.73
C THR A 56 -19.03 10.16 -5.29
N GLY A 57 -18.71 11.27 -4.63
CA GLY A 57 -17.76 12.26 -5.16
C GLY A 57 -16.38 11.67 -5.50
N TRP A 58 -15.86 10.79 -4.64
CA TRP A 58 -14.57 10.13 -4.89
C TRP A 58 -14.62 9.19 -6.11
N PHE A 59 -15.74 8.47 -6.32
CA PHE A 59 -15.89 7.56 -7.44
C PHE A 59 -15.98 8.35 -8.75
N VAL A 60 -16.79 9.41 -8.78
CA VAL A 60 -16.90 10.31 -9.94
C VAL A 60 -15.54 10.91 -10.30
N MET A 61 -14.78 11.41 -9.32
CA MET A 61 -13.45 11.96 -9.57
C MET A 61 -12.48 10.91 -10.12
N SER A 62 -12.53 9.67 -9.59
CA SER A 62 -11.70 8.59 -10.10
C SER A 62 -12.06 8.20 -11.55
N MET A 63 -13.34 8.27 -11.91
CA MET A 63 -13.81 8.05 -13.28
C MET A 63 -13.38 9.16 -14.23
N ILE A 64 -13.42 10.43 -13.80
CA ILE A 64 -12.92 11.57 -14.58
C ILE A 64 -11.43 11.42 -14.86
N ILE A 65 -10.63 11.08 -13.83
CA ILE A 65 -9.18 10.84 -14.00
C ILE A 65 -8.94 9.68 -14.96
N THR A 66 -9.70 8.60 -14.83
CA THR A 66 -9.56 7.43 -15.70
C THR A 66 -9.93 7.76 -17.14
N ALA A 67 -10.98 8.55 -17.35
CA ALA A 67 -11.36 9.05 -18.67
C ALA A 67 -10.28 9.98 -19.26
N TYR A 68 -9.70 10.87 -18.45
CA TYR A 68 -8.57 11.69 -18.86
C TYR A 68 -7.40 10.83 -19.37
N ILE A 69 -7.02 9.81 -18.61
CA ILE A 69 -5.94 8.88 -19.00
C ILE A 69 -6.31 8.11 -20.28
N SER A 70 -7.57 7.73 -20.42
CA SER A 70 -8.02 6.91 -21.55
C SER A 70 -8.15 7.70 -22.85
N PHE A 71 -8.57 8.97 -22.80
CA PHE A 71 -8.92 9.73 -23.99
C PHE A 71 -7.96 10.87 -24.32
N ILE A 72 -7.35 11.50 -23.31
CA ILE A 72 -6.50 12.69 -23.51
C ILE A 72 -5.03 12.31 -23.66
N VAL A 73 -4.52 11.44 -22.79
CA VAL A 73 -3.12 11.00 -22.85
C VAL A 73 -2.72 10.38 -24.19
N PRO A 74 -3.56 9.55 -24.86
CA PRO A 74 -3.19 8.95 -26.16
C PRO A 74 -2.97 9.95 -27.29
N ILE A 75 -3.47 11.18 -27.18
CA ILE A 75 -3.32 12.21 -28.22
C ILE A 75 -1.85 12.63 -28.36
N GLY A 76 -1.11 12.66 -27.25
CA GLY A 76 0.31 13.03 -27.22
C GLY A 76 1.28 11.83 -27.22
N ALA A 77 0.78 10.61 -27.37
CA ALA A 77 1.59 9.40 -27.27
C ALA A 77 2.05 8.93 -28.65
N GLU A 78 3.33 8.53 -28.75
CA GLU A 78 3.90 7.94 -29.98
C GLU A 78 3.08 6.74 -30.49
N PHE A 79 2.57 5.92 -29.56
CA PHE A 79 1.71 4.76 -29.86
C PHE A 79 0.29 4.95 -29.32
N SER A 80 -0.48 5.84 -29.95
CA SER A 80 -1.82 6.25 -29.50
C SER A 80 -2.77 5.08 -29.20
N LEU A 81 -2.86 4.06 -30.07
CA LEU A 81 -3.77 2.92 -29.85
C LEU A 81 -3.38 2.09 -28.61
N SER A 82 -2.08 1.93 -28.36
CA SER A 82 -1.59 1.21 -27.18
C SER A 82 -1.84 2.02 -25.89
N ALA A 83 -1.69 3.35 -25.96
CA ALA A 83 -1.99 4.24 -24.85
C ALA A 83 -3.50 4.24 -24.53
N PHE A 84 -4.36 4.22 -25.57
CA PHE A 84 -5.80 4.15 -25.43
C PHE A 84 -6.26 2.85 -24.75
N THR A 85 -5.81 1.70 -25.27
CA THR A 85 -6.14 0.37 -24.70
C THR A 85 -5.56 0.19 -23.29
N GLY A 86 -4.36 0.71 -23.05
CA GLY A 86 -3.76 0.79 -21.72
C GLY A 86 -4.58 1.64 -20.77
N GLY A 87 -5.07 2.80 -21.22
CA GLY A 87 -5.96 3.69 -20.48
C GLY A 87 -7.28 3.03 -20.09
N LEU A 88 -7.94 2.34 -21.03
CA LEU A 88 -9.18 1.61 -20.76
C LEU A 88 -9.02 0.54 -19.68
N SER A 89 -7.83 -0.05 -19.56
CA SER A 89 -7.54 -1.03 -18.50
C SER A 89 -7.59 -0.42 -17.10
N TYR A 90 -7.50 0.91 -16.94
CA TYR A 90 -7.56 1.56 -15.63
C TYR A 90 -8.97 1.63 -15.03
N TYR A 91 -10.05 1.48 -15.82
CA TYR A 91 -11.43 1.48 -15.30
C TYR A 91 -11.69 0.36 -14.28
N ARG A 92 -10.90 -0.71 -14.34
CA ARG A 92 -10.97 -1.80 -13.35
C ARG A 92 -10.62 -1.34 -11.93
N TRP A 93 -9.78 -0.30 -11.78
CA TRP A 93 -9.34 0.16 -10.46
C TRP A 93 -10.42 0.94 -9.69
N PRO A 94 -11.07 1.97 -10.25
CA PRO A 94 -12.24 2.59 -9.62
C PRO A 94 -13.35 1.58 -9.29
N LEU A 95 -13.64 0.68 -10.22
CA LEU A 95 -14.70 -0.31 -10.05
C LEU A 95 -14.38 -1.30 -8.93
N PHE A 96 -13.13 -1.75 -8.86
CA PHE A 96 -12.64 -2.59 -7.77
C PHE A 96 -12.75 -1.89 -6.42
N ALA A 97 -12.32 -0.62 -6.33
CA ALA A 97 -12.45 0.16 -5.11
C ALA A 97 -13.91 0.28 -4.67
N ALA A 98 -14.84 0.52 -5.60
CA ALA A 98 -16.28 0.56 -5.31
C ALA A 98 -16.81 -0.79 -4.81
N ALA A 99 -16.41 -1.90 -5.44
CA ALA A 99 -16.76 -3.24 -4.99
C ALA A 99 -16.25 -3.51 -3.56
N MET A 100 -15.02 -3.08 -3.26
CA MET A 100 -14.45 -3.20 -1.93
C MET A 100 -15.25 -2.42 -0.89
N CYS A 101 -15.51 -1.14 -1.12
CA CYS A 101 -16.19 -0.26 -0.16
C CYS A 101 -17.67 -0.59 0.04
N PHE A 102 -18.42 -0.85 -1.04
CA PHE A 102 -19.89 -0.93 -0.99
C PHE A 102 -20.44 -2.36 -0.95
N TRP A 103 -19.60 -3.38 -1.16
CA TRP A 103 -20.05 -4.76 -1.13
C TRP A 103 -19.26 -5.65 -0.19
N ILE A 104 -17.94 -5.53 -0.20
CA ILE A 104 -17.06 -6.49 0.49
C ILE A 104 -16.81 -6.06 1.94
N LEU A 105 -16.33 -4.83 2.15
CA LEU A 105 -15.92 -4.27 3.44
C LEU A 105 -17.06 -3.53 4.16
N THR A 106 -18.27 -4.09 4.13
CA THR A 106 -19.47 -3.45 4.69
C THR A 106 -19.63 -3.63 6.20
N THR A 107 -18.86 -4.53 6.82
CA THR A 107 -18.93 -4.83 8.26
C THR A 107 -17.57 -4.64 8.90
N GLU A 108 -17.53 -4.09 10.13
CA GLU A 108 -16.29 -3.89 10.90
C GLU A 108 -15.46 -5.17 11.00
N LYS A 109 -16.10 -6.33 11.24
CA LYS A 109 -15.42 -7.63 11.27
C LYS A 109 -14.69 -7.96 9.96
N ARG A 110 -15.32 -7.67 8.81
CA ARG A 110 -14.72 -7.91 7.49
C ARG A 110 -13.57 -6.93 7.25
N PHE A 111 -13.78 -5.65 7.58
CA PHE A 111 -12.74 -4.63 7.49
C PHE A 111 -11.50 -5.02 8.30
N PHE A 112 -11.69 -5.38 9.57
CA PHE A 112 -10.61 -5.81 10.46
C PHE A 112 -9.92 -7.10 9.97
N ALA A 113 -10.68 -8.07 9.43
CA ALA A 113 -10.08 -9.30 8.90
C ALA A 113 -9.20 -9.04 7.66
N PHE A 114 -9.66 -8.19 6.74
CA PHE A 114 -8.86 -7.77 5.58
C PHE A 114 -7.58 -7.08 6.03
N GLU A 115 -7.70 -6.15 6.96
CA GLU A 115 -6.60 -5.39 7.53
C GLU A 115 -5.57 -6.28 8.21
N LEU A 116 -6.02 -7.21 9.06
CA LEU A 116 -5.14 -8.18 9.71
C LEU A 116 -4.40 -9.03 8.66
N GLY A 117 -5.07 -9.44 7.58
CA GLY A 117 -4.44 -10.19 6.48
C GLY A 117 -3.34 -9.39 5.77
N VAL A 118 -3.59 -8.12 5.46
CA VAL A 118 -2.58 -7.22 4.88
C VAL A 118 -1.41 -6.99 5.84
N PHE A 119 -1.70 -6.81 7.13
CA PHE A 119 -0.68 -6.60 8.16
C PHE A 119 0.22 -7.81 8.37
N VAL A 120 -0.36 -9.01 8.46
CA VAL A 120 0.38 -10.27 8.57
C VAL A 120 1.30 -10.47 7.36
N LEU A 121 0.82 -10.13 6.16
CA LEU A 121 1.65 -10.17 4.95
C LEU A 121 2.80 -9.17 4.96
N LEU A 122 2.57 -7.94 5.43
CA LEU A 122 3.67 -6.99 5.62
C LEU A 122 4.73 -7.58 6.53
N ILE A 123 4.33 -8.08 7.70
CA ILE A 123 5.27 -8.66 8.66
C ILE A 123 6.05 -9.78 8.00
N PHE A 124 5.37 -10.67 7.28
CA PHE A 124 6.02 -11.75 6.55
C PHE A 124 7.10 -11.24 5.59
N ILE A 125 6.80 -10.24 4.76
CA ILE A 125 7.76 -9.68 3.79
C ILE A 125 8.92 -8.99 4.48
N VAL A 126 8.64 -8.20 5.51
CA VAL A 126 9.68 -7.48 6.25
C VAL A 126 10.62 -8.47 6.92
N VAL A 127 10.07 -9.48 7.61
CA VAL A 127 10.84 -10.54 8.26
C VAL A 127 11.68 -11.30 7.24
N ASP A 128 11.07 -11.74 6.14
CA ASP A 128 11.76 -12.50 5.10
C ASP A 128 12.87 -11.68 4.41
N THR A 129 12.62 -10.39 4.16
CA THR A 129 13.64 -9.47 3.60
C THR A 129 14.78 -9.23 4.59
N VAL A 130 14.48 -9.12 5.89
CA VAL A 130 15.49 -8.97 6.94
C VAL A 130 16.31 -10.26 7.10
N ILE A 131 15.67 -11.43 7.03
CA ILE A 131 16.37 -12.72 6.98
C ILE A 131 17.33 -12.71 5.79
N GLN A 132 16.84 -12.41 4.58
CA GLN A 132 17.67 -12.34 3.37
C GLN A 132 18.88 -11.40 3.53
N TYR A 133 18.71 -10.28 4.25
CA TYR A 133 19.81 -9.36 4.53
C TYR A 133 20.90 -9.97 5.42
N PHE A 134 20.53 -10.74 6.45
CA PHE A 134 21.49 -11.34 7.39
C PHE A 134 22.08 -12.67 6.91
N THR A 135 21.27 -13.55 6.31
CA THR A 135 21.69 -14.90 5.89
C THR A 135 22.17 -14.95 4.44
N GLY A 136 21.87 -13.93 3.62
CA GLY A 136 22.20 -13.89 2.21
C GLY A 136 21.22 -14.65 1.30
N SER A 137 20.18 -15.26 1.86
CA SER A 137 19.06 -15.88 1.13
C SER A 137 17.76 -15.76 1.92
N ASP A 138 16.65 -15.57 1.22
CA ASP A 138 15.33 -15.53 1.84
C ASP A 138 14.80 -16.93 2.23
N MET A 139 13.58 -17.02 2.76
CA MET A 139 12.95 -18.30 3.11
C MET A 139 12.66 -19.21 1.89
N PHE A 140 12.65 -18.65 0.68
CA PHE A 140 12.43 -19.36 -0.58
C PHE A 140 13.73 -19.71 -1.32
N GLY A 141 14.90 -19.35 -0.77
CA GLY A 141 16.22 -19.58 -1.38
C GLY A 141 16.64 -18.54 -2.42
N TYR A 142 15.88 -17.46 -2.62
CA TYR A 142 16.26 -16.34 -3.47
C TYR A 142 17.38 -15.52 -2.84
N LYS A 143 18.40 -15.22 -3.66
CA LYS A 143 19.57 -14.42 -3.28
C LYS A 143 19.40 -12.97 -3.70
N PRO A 144 20.05 -12.02 -2.99
CA PRO A 144 20.13 -10.63 -3.43
C PRO A 144 20.68 -10.53 -4.86
N ILE A 145 20.09 -9.64 -5.68
CA ILE A 145 20.61 -9.34 -7.02
C ILE A 145 21.62 -8.19 -6.87
N GLY A 146 22.90 -8.56 -6.79
CA GLY A 146 23.99 -7.65 -6.47
C GLY A 146 23.92 -7.19 -5.01
N VAL A 147 23.65 -5.90 -4.78
CA VAL A 147 23.52 -5.30 -3.43
C VAL A 147 22.06 -5.12 -3.02
N ARG A 148 21.10 -5.39 -3.92
CA ARG A 148 19.67 -5.15 -3.64
C ARG A 148 18.99 -6.41 -3.13
N LEU A 149 18.24 -6.23 -2.05
CA LEU A 149 17.36 -7.25 -1.50
C LEU A 149 16.16 -7.42 -2.41
N THR A 150 15.73 -8.66 -2.57
CA THR A 150 14.56 -9.03 -3.36
C THR A 150 13.39 -9.43 -2.45
N GLY A 151 13.68 -9.81 -1.19
CA GLY A 151 12.72 -10.42 -0.28
C GLY A 151 12.11 -11.68 -0.90
N PRO A 152 10.85 -12.01 -0.57
CA PRO A 152 10.18 -13.23 -1.06
C PRO A 152 9.82 -13.15 -2.54
N PHE A 153 10.08 -11.99 -3.14
CA PHE A 153 9.86 -11.73 -4.53
C PHE A 153 11.15 -12.07 -5.26
N ASN A 154 11.12 -12.91 -6.29
CA ASN A 154 12.24 -13.11 -7.20
C ASN A 154 12.51 -11.86 -8.10
N LYS A 155 12.22 -10.65 -7.58
CA LYS A 155 12.25 -9.35 -8.27
C LYS A 155 12.57 -8.24 -7.28
N LEU A 156 13.15 -7.17 -7.80
CA LEU A 156 13.53 -5.96 -7.07
C LEU A 156 12.32 -5.05 -6.84
N ILE A 157 11.44 -5.46 -5.92
CA ILE A 157 10.19 -4.78 -5.57
C ILE A 157 9.98 -4.63 -4.04
N PRO A 158 10.80 -5.17 -3.09
CA PRO A 158 10.42 -5.16 -1.69
C PRO A 158 10.30 -3.74 -1.12
N GLY A 159 11.08 -2.77 -1.62
CA GLY A 159 11.01 -1.36 -1.22
C GLY A 159 9.72 -0.68 -1.67
N THR A 160 9.43 -0.71 -2.98
CA THR A 160 8.21 -0.13 -3.55
C THR A 160 6.92 -0.77 -3.03
N PHE A 161 6.93 -2.08 -2.75
CA PHE A 161 5.78 -2.76 -2.15
C PHE A 161 5.60 -2.33 -0.69
N SER A 162 6.67 -2.38 0.10
CA SER A 162 6.62 -2.01 1.53
C SER A 162 6.26 -0.56 1.75
N LEU A 163 6.68 0.36 0.86
CA LEU A 163 6.28 1.77 0.90
C LEU A 163 4.76 1.94 1.01
N ARG A 164 4.01 1.24 0.15
CA ARG A 164 2.55 1.36 0.12
C ARG A 164 1.94 0.91 1.43
N ILE A 165 2.45 -0.17 1.98
CA ILE A 165 1.88 -0.74 3.20
C ILE A 165 2.33 0.02 4.45
N ILE A 166 3.55 0.57 4.48
CA ILE A 166 4.00 1.44 5.58
C ILE A 166 3.08 2.67 5.70
N PHE A 167 2.69 3.31 4.59
CA PHE A 167 1.75 4.44 4.65
C PHE A 167 0.34 4.03 5.09
N ILE A 168 -0.11 2.82 4.72
CA ILE A 168 -1.37 2.25 5.23
C ILE A 168 -1.25 2.03 6.75
N ALA A 169 -0.16 1.44 7.22
CA ALA A 169 0.09 1.21 8.64
C ALA A 169 0.16 2.51 9.44
N VAL A 170 0.80 3.56 8.91
CA VAL A 170 0.85 4.89 9.53
C VAL A 170 -0.55 5.49 9.66
N SER A 171 -1.37 5.37 8.62
CA SER A 171 -2.77 5.82 8.64
C SER A 171 -3.55 5.10 9.73
N PHE A 172 -3.37 3.78 9.86
CA PHE A 172 -4.03 2.99 10.89
C PHE A 172 -3.61 3.40 12.31
N ILE A 173 -2.31 3.55 12.56
CA ILE A 173 -1.80 3.98 13.88
C ILE A 173 -2.41 5.34 14.27
N TYR A 174 -2.53 6.27 13.33
CA TYR A 174 -3.09 7.59 13.59
C TYR A 174 -4.60 7.57 13.90
N PHE A 175 -5.37 6.74 13.18
CA PHE A 175 -6.82 6.63 13.38
C PHE A 175 -7.24 5.54 14.38
N SER A 176 -6.28 4.82 14.96
CA SER A 176 -6.55 3.75 15.92
C SER A 176 -7.28 4.25 17.16
N GLN A 177 -8.41 3.62 17.45
CA GLN A 177 -9.22 3.90 18.65
C GLN A 177 -8.55 3.39 19.93
N TYR A 178 -7.63 2.42 19.82
CA TYR A 178 -6.92 1.84 20.96
C TYR A 178 -5.83 2.78 21.52
N ILE A 179 -5.33 3.72 20.71
CA ILE A 179 -4.31 4.68 21.15
C ILE A 179 -5.00 5.98 21.59
N THR A 180 -5.40 6.01 22.87
CA THR A 180 -6.12 7.16 23.45
C THR A 180 -5.20 8.36 23.72
N ASN A 181 -3.94 8.11 24.06
CA ASN A 181 -2.97 9.17 24.37
C ASN A 181 -2.36 9.76 23.08
N GLU A 182 -2.62 11.06 22.86
CA GLU A 182 -2.12 11.82 21.71
C GLU A 182 -0.59 11.76 21.57
N ARG A 183 0.17 11.81 22.67
CA ARG A 183 1.63 11.73 22.63
C ARG A 183 2.09 10.38 22.14
N VAL A 184 1.53 9.30 22.70
CA VAL A 184 1.85 7.93 22.28
C VAL A 184 1.53 7.75 20.80
N ARG A 185 0.39 8.27 20.34
CA ARG A 185 0.02 8.24 18.92
C ARG A 185 1.05 8.91 18.02
N VAL A 186 1.51 10.11 18.38
CA VAL A 186 2.55 10.83 17.63
C VAL A 186 3.87 10.06 17.63
N ILE A 187 4.31 9.52 18.78
CA ILE A 187 5.53 8.71 18.85
C ILE A 187 5.40 7.50 17.94
N SER A 188 4.28 6.77 17.99
CA SER A 188 4.07 5.57 17.18
C SER A 188 4.09 5.87 15.69
N VAL A 189 3.46 6.97 15.26
CA VAL A 189 3.48 7.40 13.85
C VAL A 189 4.90 7.76 13.40
N ILE A 190 5.61 8.59 14.18
CA ILE A 190 7.00 8.97 13.85
C ILE A 190 7.89 7.72 13.80
N SER A 191 7.78 6.84 14.79
CA SER A 191 8.55 5.60 14.85
C SER A 191 8.31 4.73 13.61
N ALA A 192 7.04 4.56 13.20
CA ALA A 192 6.70 3.78 12.01
C ALA A 192 7.27 4.39 10.71
N LEU A 193 7.24 5.72 10.58
CA LEU A 193 7.85 6.42 9.43
C LEU A 193 9.36 6.19 9.36
N PHE A 194 10.05 6.25 10.51
CA PHE A 194 11.50 6.05 10.55
C PHE A 194 11.92 4.60 10.36
N ILE A 195 11.21 3.65 10.95
CA ILE A 195 11.41 2.22 10.69
C ILE A 195 11.24 1.94 9.20
N GLY A 196 10.20 2.51 8.58
CA GLY A 196 9.96 2.39 7.15
C GLY A 196 11.07 3.01 6.28
N LEU A 197 11.58 4.18 6.67
CA LEU A 197 12.72 4.83 5.99
C LEU A 197 13.98 3.97 6.04
N ILE A 198 14.31 3.43 7.21
CA ILE A 198 15.46 2.54 7.39
C ILE A 198 15.30 1.27 6.55
N PHE A 199 14.13 0.64 6.61
CA PHE A 199 13.84 -0.56 5.84
C PHE A 199 13.99 -0.32 4.33
N ILE A 200 13.36 0.74 3.81
CA ILE A 200 13.43 1.06 2.37
C ILE A 200 14.86 1.46 1.97
N PHE A 201 15.60 2.16 2.83
CA PHE A 201 17.02 2.45 2.60
C PHE A 201 17.83 1.16 2.42
N LEU A 202 17.60 0.14 3.26
CA LEU A 202 18.25 -1.17 3.15
C LEU A 202 17.90 -1.90 1.84
N THR A 203 16.71 -1.69 1.28
CA THR A 203 16.35 -2.30 -0.02
C THR A 203 17.15 -1.73 -1.21
N GLY A 204 17.78 -0.56 -1.04
CA GLY A 204 18.58 0.09 -2.09
C GLY A 204 17.76 0.62 -3.28
N GLU A 205 16.45 0.79 -3.11
CA GLU A 205 15.55 1.31 -4.15
C GLU A 205 15.42 2.84 -4.05
N ARG A 206 16.12 3.59 -4.90
CA ARG A 206 16.15 5.07 -4.84
C ARG A 206 14.77 5.72 -4.97
N GLY A 207 13.97 5.24 -5.93
CA GLY A 207 12.62 5.77 -6.15
C GLY A 207 11.72 5.57 -4.94
N ALA A 208 11.73 4.36 -4.37
CA ALA A 208 10.96 4.07 -3.16
C ALA A 208 11.49 4.88 -1.96
N PHE A 209 12.80 5.01 -1.81
CA PHE A 209 13.40 5.79 -0.73
C PHE A 209 13.00 7.26 -0.80
N LEU A 210 13.11 7.89 -1.98
CA LEU A 210 12.70 9.27 -2.19
C LEU A 210 11.21 9.48 -1.93
N SER A 211 10.35 8.58 -2.43
CA SER A 211 8.92 8.64 -2.18
C SER A 211 8.57 8.48 -0.70
N MET A 212 9.24 7.58 0.02
CA MET A 212 9.06 7.42 1.46
C MET A 212 9.50 8.69 2.22
N PHE A 213 10.65 9.26 1.85
CA PHE A 213 11.19 10.47 2.45
C PHE A 213 10.24 11.66 2.27
N LEU A 214 9.83 11.94 1.03
CA LEU A 214 8.90 13.03 0.74
C LEU A 214 7.53 12.82 1.39
N GLY A 215 6.99 11.60 1.34
CA GLY A 215 5.72 11.28 2.00
C GLY A 215 5.79 11.44 3.53
N SER A 216 6.91 11.06 4.14
CA SER A 216 7.13 11.27 5.58
C SER A 216 7.17 12.76 5.95
N ILE A 217 7.81 13.61 5.12
CA ILE A 217 7.84 15.07 5.32
C ILE A 217 6.42 15.62 5.29
N ILE A 218 5.61 15.23 4.30
CA ILE A 218 4.22 15.68 4.17
C ILE A 218 3.43 15.33 5.44
N ILE A 219 3.53 14.09 5.93
CA ILE A 219 2.82 13.64 7.14
C ILE A 219 3.29 14.43 8.37
N VAL A 220 4.60 14.63 8.54
CA VAL A 220 5.13 15.41 9.67
C VAL A 220 4.63 16.86 9.63
N ILE A 221 4.60 17.49 8.46
CA ILE A 221 4.04 18.84 8.26
C ILE A 221 2.54 18.86 8.59
N SER A 222 1.77 17.88 8.10
CA SER A 222 0.33 17.78 8.39
C SER A 222 0.08 17.65 9.90
N LEU A 223 0.83 16.79 10.59
CA LEU A 223 0.73 16.63 12.04
C LEU A 223 1.13 17.92 12.78
N PHE A 224 2.14 18.64 12.29
CA PHE A 224 2.55 19.93 12.86
C PHE A 224 1.45 21.01 12.76
N ILE A 225 0.71 21.03 11.65
CA ILE A 225 -0.42 21.96 11.44
C ILE A 225 -1.57 21.62 12.38
N VAL A 226 -1.95 20.34 12.46
CA VAL A 226 -3.12 19.86 13.21
C VAL A 226 -2.86 19.85 14.72
N LEU A 227 -1.72 19.33 15.18
CA LEU A 227 -1.44 19.06 16.60
C LEU A 227 -0.70 20.21 17.29
N LYS A 228 -1.33 21.39 17.36
CA LYS A 228 -0.73 22.62 17.93
C LYS A 228 -0.12 22.42 19.32
N ARG A 229 -0.76 21.62 20.18
CA ARG A 229 -0.32 21.34 21.56
C ARG A 229 0.96 20.50 21.64
N GLN A 230 1.17 19.58 20.70
CA GLN A 230 2.29 18.64 20.73
C GLN A 230 3.46 19.03 19.80
N ARG A 231 3.48 20.24 19.24
CA ARG A 231 4.50 20.66 18.25
C ARG A 231 5.93 20.50 18.73
N LYS A 232 6.25 20.96 19.94
CA LYS A 232 7.61 20.83 20.51
C LYS A 232 8.03 19.37 20.63
N PHE A 233 7.08 18.52 21.03
CA PHE A 233 7.29 17.09 21.19
C PHE A 233 7.50 16.40 19.83
N LEU A 234 6.66 16.72 18.84
CA LEU A 234 6.80 16.25 17.46
C LEU A 234 8.16 16.62 16.87
N LEU A 235 8.57 17.90 16.97
CA LEU A 235 9.86 18.35 16.44
C LEU A 235 11.04 17.65 17.12
N LEU A 236 11.00 17.49 18.45
CA LEU A 236 12.04 16.81 19.21
C LEU A 236 12.18 15.34 18.80
N PHE A 237 11.08 14.61 18.68
CA PHE A 237 11.12 13.20 18.28
C PHE A 237 11.56 13.04 16.82
N THR A 238 11.06 13.88 15.91
CA THR A 238 11.53 13.86 14.51
C THR A 238 13.04 14.12 14.42
N LEU A 239 13.59 15.05 15.22
CA LEU A 239 15.02 15.33 15.28
C LEU A 239 15.81 14.11 15.80
N ILE A 240 15.39 13.51 16.92
CA ILE A 240 16.05 12.33 17.50
C ILE A 240 16.12 11.21 16.48
N PHE A 241 14.98 10.88 15.87
CA PHE A 241 14.93 9.80 14.91
C PHE A 241 15.72 10.11 13.63
N PHE A 242 15.79 11.38 13.20
CA PHE A 242 16.61 11.80 12.06
C PHE A 242 18.11 11.62 12.33
N ILE A 243 18.56 11.94 13.54
CA ILE A 243 19.94 11.70 13.97
C ILE A 243 20.24 10.20 13.96
N LEU A 244 19.35 9.39 14.55
CA LEU A 244 19.49 7.93 14.59
C LEU A 244 19.53 7.31 13.18
N SER A 245 18.65 7.73 12.28
CA SER A 245 18.63 7.23 10.90
C SER A 245 19.87 7.65 10.13
N SER A 246 20.37 8.87 10.35
CA SER A 246 21.59 9.36 9.70
C SER A 246 22.81 8.58 10.19
N PHE A 247 22.94 8.37 11.49
CA PHE A 247 24.00 7.54 12.07
C PHE A 247 23.97 6.11 11.52
N PHE A 248 22.80 5.49 11.44
CA PHE A 248 22.63 4.17 10.85
C PHE A 248 23.03 4.16 9.36
N ALA A 249 22.63 5.18 8.60
CA ALA A 249 23.00 5.29 7.19
C ALA A 249 24.52 5.36 7.02
N PHE A 250 25.23 6.18 7.82
CA PHE A 250 26.70 6.29 7.79
C PHE A 250 27.41 4.97 8.10
N SER A 251 26.83 4.10 8.93
CA SER A 251 27.35 2.75 9.16
C SER A 251 27.32 1.87 7.90
N GLN A 252 26.47 2.20 6.92
CA GLN A 252 26.20 1.41 5.71
C GLN A 252 26.77 2.08 4.44
N GLN A 253 28.07 2.38 4.43
CA GLN A 253 28.73 3.13 3.35
C GLN A 253 28.52 2.52 1.94
N LYS A 254 28.44 1.18 1.83
CA LYS A 254 28.16 0.48 0.56
C LYS A 254 26.79 0.83 -0.02
N ILE A 255 25.79 1.01 0.84
CA ILE A 255 24.42 1.35 0.45
C ILE A 255 24.33 2.86 0.15
N ILE A 256 25.01 3.72 0.92
CA ILE A 256 25.08 5.17 0.65
C ILE A 256 25.61 5.46 -0.75
N ASN A 257 26.78 4.89 -1.09
CA ASN A 257 27.43 5.14 -2.37
C ASN A 257 26.50 4.75 -3.54
N ARG A 258 25.69 3.71 -3.37
CA ARG A 258 24.71 3.33 -4.38
C ARG A 258 23.46 4.20 -4.37
N THR A 259 22.94 4.60 -3.22
CA THR A 259 21.68 5.35 -3.14
C THR A 259 21.84 6.79 -3.63
N PHE A 260 23.02 7.40 -3.42
CA PHE A 260 23.26 8.82 -3.71
C PHE A 260 24.28 9.09 -4.82
N ILE A 261 25.24 8.19 -5.12
CA ILE A 261 26.41 8.52 -5.94
C ILE A 261 26.48 7.72 -7.25
N SER A 262 26.07 6.45 -7.28
CA SER A 262 26.03 5.62 -8.49
C SER A 262 24.68 5.69 -9.21
#